data_AF-A0A060YVI9-F1
#
_entry.id   AF-A0A060YVI9-F1
#
_cell.length_a   1.000
_cell.length_b   1.000
_cell.length_c   1.000
_cell.angle_alpha   90.00
_cell.angle_beta   90.00
_cell.angle_gamma   90.00
#
_symmetry.space_group_name_H-M   'P 1'
#
loop_
_entity.id
_entity.type
_entity.pdbx_description
1 polymer ?
#
loop_
_entity_poly.entity_id
_entity_poly.type
_entity_poly.pdbx_seq_one_letter_code
_entity_poly.pdbx_strand_id
1 'polypeptide(L)'
;FLPPFSMYRAILGFVNKQQAQDMLMSKPNGTFLLRFSDSEIGGITIAWVAENPNKPGERMVWNLMPYTAKDFSIRSLADRISDLNHLLFLYPDRPKDEVFSKYYTPPLSKAVDGYVKPQIKQVVPEFTTTNPDPAANPTYMDHGASPVVSHPPNYGIYPPM
;
A
#
# COMPACT_ATOMS: atom_id res chain seq x y z
N PHE A 1 11.34 22.44 0.34
CA PHE A 1 11.25 21.57 1.52
C PHE A 1 12.01 20.29 1.21
N LEU A 2 13.27 20.22 1.61
CA LEU A 2 14.17 19.09 1.34
C LEU A 2 14.21 18.22 2.62
N PRO A 3 13.89 16.92 2.58
CA PRO A 3 13.96 16.07 3.78
C PRO A 3 15.40 15.95 4.31
N PRO A 4 15.61 15.68 5.61
CA PRO A 4 16.94 15.63 6.23
C PRO A 4 17.88 14.54 5.65
N PHE A 5 19.20 14.78 5.72
CA PHE A 5 20.31 14.02 5.12
C PHE A 5 20.26 12.48 5.23
N SER A 6 19.65 11.94 6.29
CA SER A 6 19.49 10.50 6.48
C SER A 6 18.54 9.86 5.46
N MET A 7 17.54 10.61 4.97
CA MET A 7 16.53 10.12 4.03
C MET A 7 17.03 10.16 2.58
N TYR A 8 17.94 11.09 2.24
CA TYR A 8 18.60 11.10 0.91
C TYR A 8 19.42 9.85 0.64
N ARG A 9 20.06 9.28 1.67
CA ARG A 9 20.77 8.00 1.53
C ARG A 9 19.83 6.80 1.38
N ALA A 10 18.52 6.98 1.51
CA ALA A 10 17.54 5.90 1.38
C ALA A 10 16.96 5.80 -0.04
N ILE A 11 16.95 6.90 -0.79
CA ILE A 11 16.47 6.94 -2.16
C ILE A 11 17.69 6.82 -3.08
N LEU A 12 17.80 5.71 -3.82
CA LEU A 12 18.91 5.49 -4.75
C LEU A 12 18.89 6.43 -5.96
N GLY A 13 17.77 7.12 -6.19
CA GLY A 13 17.59 8.08 -7.27
C GLY A 13 16.93 7.46 -8.50
N PHE A 14 17.51 7.72 -9.68
CA PHE A 14 17.01 7.26 -10.98
C PHE A 14 17.48 5.84 -11.29
N VAL A 15 16.94 4.89 -10.55
CA VAL A 15 17.11 3.46 -10.83
C VAL A 15 15.88 3.00 -11.62
N ASN A 16 16.08 2.38 -12.77
CA ASN A 16 14.97 1.83 -13.54
C ASN A 16 14.51 0.47 -12.96
N LYS A 17 13.36 -0.05 -13.44
CA LYS A 17 12.81 -1.31 -12.94
C LYS A 17 13.79 -2.49 -13.04
N GLN A 18 14.52 -2.61 -14.16
CA GLN A 18 15.45 -3.71 -14.39
C GLN A 18 16.66 -3.64 -13.46
N GLN A 19 17.25 -2.46 -13.30
CA GLN A 19 18.37 -2.25 -12.38
C GLN A 19 17.96 -2.54 -10.94
N ALA A 20 16.78 -2.09 -10.51
CA ALA A 20 16.26 -2.40 -9.18
C ALA A 20 16.10 -3.91 -8.99
N GLN A 21 15.63 -4.61 -10.02
CA GLN A 21 15.51 -6.06 -10.00
C GLN A 21 16.87 -6.73 -9.81
N ASP A 22 17.86 -6.40 -10.63
CA ASP A 22 19.19 -7.02 -10.56
C ASP A 22 19.87 -6.75 -9.19
N MET A 23 19.74 -5.52 -8.67
CA MET A 23 20.27 -5.15 -7.37
C MET A 23 19.62 -5.93 -6.22
N LEU A 24 18.31 -6.17 -6.28
CA LEU A 24 17.56 -6.84 -5.20
C LEU A 24 17.61 -8.37 -5.29
N MET A 25 17.71 -8.96 -6.48
CA MET A 25 17.80 -10.42 -6.64
C MET A 25 19.04 -11.01 -5.96
N SER A 26 20.13 -10.24 -5.89
CA SER A 26 21.36 -10.62 -5.17
C SER A 26 21.26 -10.52 -3.64
N LYS A 27 20.14 -10.01 -3.10
CA LYS A 27 19.96 -9.68 -1.67
C LYS A 27 18.99 -10.63 -0.98
N PRO A 28 19.03 -10.75 0.36
CA PRO A 28 18.11 -11.61 1.12
C PRO A 28 16.66 -11.10 1.07
N ASN A 29 15.71 -11.99 1.39
CA ASN A 29 14.28 -11.69 1.38
C ASN A 29 13.96 -10.51 2.32
N GLY A 30 13.04 -9.65 1.88
CA GLY A 30 12.66 -8.44 2.61
C GLY A 30 13.64 -7.27 2.44
N THR A 31 14.67 -7.42 1.61
CA THR A 31 15.48 -6.27 1.19
C THR A 31 14.70 -5.39 0.22
N PHE A 32 14.70 -4.08 0.45
CA PHE A 32 13.98 -3.11 -0.36
C PHE A 32 14.82 -1.89 -0.68
N LEU A 33 14.39 -1.15 -1.69
CA LEU A 33 14.98 0.13 -2.07
C LEU A 33 13.88 1.11 -2.49
N LEU A 34 14.24 2.39 -2.42
CA LEU A 34 13.41 3.50 -2.89
C LEU A 34 14.02 4.06 -4.17
N ARG A 35 13.20 4.26 -5.19
CA ARG A 35 13.62 4.85 -6.47
C ARG A 35 12.57 5.83 -6.98
N PHE A 36 12.98 6.76 -7.82
CA PHE A 36 12.02 7.58 -8.56
C PHE A 36 11.32 6.73 -9.62
N SER A 37 10.02 6.97 -9.78
CA SER A 37 9.25 6.38 -10.85
C SER A 37 9.66 6.97 -12.19
N ASP A 38 9.87 6.09 -13.15
CA ASP A 38 10.12 6.40 -14.56
C ASP A 38 8.84 6.76 -15.31
N SER A 39 7.69 6.23 -14.85
CA SER A 39 6.38 6.48 -15.47
C SER A 39 5.63 7.65 -14.82
N GLU A 40 5.99 8.04 -13.60
CA GLU A 40 5.25 9.03 -12.83
C GLU A 40 6.16 10.16 -12.35
N ILE A 41 5.95 11.35 -12.91
CA ILE A 41 6.79 12.53 -12.64
C ILE A 41 6.70 12.88 -11.15
N GLY A 42 7.86 12.87 -10.48
CA GLY A 42 7.95 13.15 -9.05
C GLY A 42 7.40 12.04 -8.16
N GLY A 43 7.06 10.88 -8.71
CA GLY A 43 6.64 9.70 -7.96
C GLY A 43 7.83 8.96 -7.36
N ILE A 44 7.69 8.45 -6.13
CA ILE A 44 8.65 7.57 -5.48
C ILE A 44 8.03 6.18 -5.36
N THR A 45 8.69 5.15 -5.86
CA THR A 45 8.25 3.76 -5.73
C THR A 45 9.18 2.96 -4.81
N ILE A 46 8.61 1.91 -4.22
CA ILE A 46 9.32 0.95 -3.37
C ILE A 46 9.42 -0.36 -4.15
N ALA A 47 10.64 -0.86 -4.31
CA ALA A 47 10.88 -2.19 -4.85
C ALA A 47 11.47 -3.08 -3.75
N TRP A 48 11.05 -4.34 -3.68
CA TRP A 48 11.58 -5.30 -2.70
C TRP A 48 11.65 -6.71 -3.28
N VAL A 49 12.60 -7.50 -2.78
CA VAL A 49 12.68 -8.93 -3.09
C VAL A 49 11.97 -9.73 -2.02
N ALA A 50 11.09 -10.64 -2.45
CA ALA A 50 10.43 -11.59 -1.57
C ALA A 50 10.19 -12.90 -2.30
N GLU A 51 9.97 -13.97 -1.53
CA GLU A 51 9.48 -15.22 -2.08
C GLU A 51 8.04 -15.06 -2.56
N ASN A 52 7.73 -15.77 -3.65
CA ASN A 52 6.39 -15.85 -4.20
C ASN A 52 5.48 -16.57 -3.20
N PRO A 53 4.44 -15.91 -2.66
CA PRO A 53 3.50 -16.53 -1.73
C PRO A 53 2.84 -17.79 -2.32
N ASN A 54 2.71 -17.84 -3.64
CA ASN A 54 2.05 -18.94 -4.36
C ASN A 54 3.03 -20.05 -4.80
N LYS A 55 4.35 -19.80 -4.77
CA LYS A 55 5.39 -20.72 -5.26
C LYS A 55 6.61 -20.69 -4.32
N PRO A 56 6.62 -21.53 -3.28
CA PRO A 56 7.74 -21.61 -2.34
C PRO A 56 9.05 -21.88 -3.09
N GLY A 57 10.09 -21.12 -2.76
CA GLY A 57 11.41 -21.22 -3.40
C GLY A 57 11.59 -20.39 -4.68
N GLU A 58 10.53 -19.79 -5.22
CA GLU A 58 10.66 -18.80 -6.29
C GLU A 58 10.77 -17.39 -5.67
N ARG A 59 11.87 -16.69 -5.95
CA ARG A 59 12.08 -15.31 -5.50
C ARG A 59 11.82 -14.36 -6.66
N MET A 60 11.09 -13.29 -6.39
CA MET A 60 10.89 -12.23 -7.39
C MET A 60 10.91 -10.85 -6.75
N VAL A 61 11.11 -9.85 -7.60
CA VAL A 61 11.14 -8.44 -7.20
C VAL A 61 9.78 -7.81 -7.46
N TRP A 62 9.17 -7.33 -6.39
CA TRP A 62 7.89 -6.67 -6.40
C TRP A 62 8.11 -5.16 -6.41
N ASN A 63 7.22 -4.43 -7.09
CA ASN A 63 7.25 -2.97 -7.15
C ASN A 63 5.88 -2.45 -6.74
N LEU A 64 5.85 -1.52 -5.78
CA LEU A 64 4.61 -0.82 -5.44
C LEU A 64 4.28 0.24 -6.48
N MET A 65 3.00 0.59 -6.53
CA MET A 65 2.55 1.79 -7.25
C MET A 65 3.33 3.02 -6.71
N PRO A 66 3.81 3.91 -7.58
CA PRO A 66 4.50 5.12 -7.15
C PRO A 66 3.62 5.97 -6.22
N TYR A 67 4.23 6.52 -5.17
CA TYR A 67 3.63 7.52 -4.31
C TYR A 67 3.97 8.91 -4.80
N THR A 68 2.96 9.76 -4.88
CA THR A 68 3.09 11.16 -5.29
C THR A 68 3.13 12.08 -4.07
N ALA A 69 3.37 13.37 -4.31
CA ALA A 69 3.28 14.38 -3.26
C ALA A 69 1.92 14.40 -2.53
N LYS A 70 0.82 14.03 -3.23
CA LYS A 70 -0.52 13.91 -2.62
C LYS A 70 -0.60 12.75 -1.64
N ASP A 71 0.07 11.65 -1.92
CA ASP A 71 0.11 10.49 -1.03
C ASP A 71 0.85 10.79 0.27
N PHE A 72 1.89 11.63 0.18
CA PHE A 72 2.70 12.04 1.32
C PHE A 72 2.03 13.06 2.22
N SER A 73 1.05 13.83 1.72
CA SER A 73 0.25 14.72 2.57
C SER A 73 -0.75 13.96 3.44
N ILE A 74 -1.22 12.79 2.98
CA ILE A 74 -2.09 11.90 3.75
C ILE A 74 -1.28 11.12 4.77
N ARG A 75 -0.15 10.55 4.34
CA ARG A 75 0.72 9.76 5.20
C ARG A 75 2.15 9.76 4.71
N SER A 76 3.08 9.97 5.65
CA SER A 76 4.51 9.99 5.37
C SER A 76 4.99 8.67 4.75
N LEU A 77 6.04 8.74 3.94
CA LEU A 77 6.68 7.55 3.37
C LEU A 77 7.21 6.61 4.46
N ALA A 78 7.73 7.15 5.56
CA ALA A 78 8.25 6.35 6.66
C ALA A 78 7.15 5.51 7.32
N ASP A 79 5.98 6.10 7.57
CA ASP A 79 4.87 5.36 8.17
C ASP A 79 4.34 4.28 7.22
N ARG A 80 4.30 4.55 5.91
CA ARG A 80 3.93 3.54 4.91
C ARG A 80 4.92 2.36 4.89
N ILE A 81 6.22 2.64 4.97
CA ILE A 81 7.27 1.62 5.09
C ILE A 81 7.13 0.84 6.41
N SER A 82 6.75 1.53 7.50
CA SER A 82 6.50 0.89 8.80
C SER A 82 5.35 -0.11 8.75
N ASP A 83 4.28 0.19 8.01
CA ASP A 83 3.11 -0.69 7.92
C ASP A 83 3.42 -2.00 7.16
N LEU A 84 4.45 -2.00 6.31
CA LEU A 84 4.84 -3.16 5.51
C LEU A 84 5.84 -4.05 6.26
N ASN A 85 5.32 -5.09 6.91
CA ASN A 85 6.11 -6.01 7.72
C ASN A 85 7.12 -6.86 6.92
N HIS A 86 6.87 -7.08 5.63
CA HIS A 86 7.77 -7.81 4.74
C HIS A 86 8.99 -6.98 4.33
N LEU A 87 9.00 -5.66 4.58
CA LEU A 87 10.18 -4.82 4.37
C LEU A 87 11.03 -4.85 5.64
N LEU A 88 12.24 -5.40 5.52
CA LEU A 88 13.13 -5.66 6.64
C LEU A 88 14.42 -4.84 6.53
N PHE A 89 15.04 -4.84 5.36
CA PHE A 89 16.34 -4.22 5.12
C PHE A 89 16.29 -3.22 3.99
N LEU A 90 16.66 -1.98 4.25
CA LEU A 90 16.95 -1.01 3.22
C LEU A 90 18.30 -1.32 2.57
N TYR A 91 18.31 -1.41 1.24
CA TYR A 91 19.51 -1.64 0.46
C TYR A 91 20.66 -0.67 0.84
N PRO A 92 21.91 -1.15 0.93
CA PRO A 92 22.33 -2.53 0.63
C PRO A 92 22.15 -3.55 1.77
N ASP A 93 22.05 -3.12 3.03
CA ASP A 93 22.13 -3.99 4.22
C ASP A 93 21.74 -3.28 5.54
N ARG A 94 20.96 -2.20 5.48
CA ARG A 94 20.54 -1.46 6.69
C ARG A 94 19.18 -1.91 7.20
N PRO A 95 18.99 -2.20 8.49
CA PRO A 95 17.67 -2.52 9.01
C PRO A 95 16.71 -1.32 8.85
N LYS A 96 15.46 -1.62 8.46
CA LYS A 96 14.39 -0.63 8.25
C LYS A 96 14.27 0.33 9.43
N ASP A 97 14.20 -0.22 10.64
CA ASP A 97 13.95 0.57 11.84
C ASP A 97 15.11 1.51 12.15
N GLU A 98 16.36 1.15 11.87
CA GLU A 98 17.50 2.06 12.08
C GLU A 98 17.39 3.33 11.23
N VAL A 99 16.87 3.19 10.00
CA VAL A 99 16.78 4.30 9.04
C VAL A 99 15.50 5.11 9.22
N PHE A 100 14.37 4.43 9.46
CA PHE A 100 13.05 5.06 9.42
C PHE A 100 12.41 5.29 10.78
N SER A 101 12.86 4.64 11.86
CA SER A 101 12.24 4.78 13.20
C SER A 101 12.11 6.22 13.67
N LYS A 102 13.11 7.06 13.35
CA LYS A 102 13.14 8.49 13.69
C LYS A 102 12.03 9.31 13.03
N TYR A 103 11.40 8.78 11.97
CA TYR A 103 10.36 9.43 11.20
C TYR A 103 8.99 8.79 11.39
N TYR A 104 8.88 7.74 12.22
CA TYR A 104 7.60 7.15 12.54
C TYR A 104 6.79 8.12 13.37
N THR A 105 5.57 8.40 12.89
CA THR A 105 4.61 9.20 13.62
C THR A 105 4.20 8.39 14.86
N PRO A 106 4.48 8.89 16.09
CA PRO A 106 4.03 8.21 17.28
C PRO A 106 2.50 8.06 17.23
N PRO A 107 1.93 6.94 17.70
CA PRO A 107 0.48 6.85 17.85
C PRO A 107 0.03 8.05 18.69
N LEU A 108 -0.78 8.95 18.13
CA LEU A 108 -1.45 9.99 18.91
C LEU A 108 -2.47 9.32 19.83
N SER A 109 -1.98 8.79 20.94
CA SER A 109 -2.72 8.07 21.96
C SER A 109 -3.17 9.02 23.06
N LYS A 110 -3.96 10.03 22.70
CA LYS A 110 -4.87 10.63 23.68
C LYS A 110 -6.23 10.73 23.03
N ALA A 111 -7.11 9.80 23.41
CA ALA A 111 -8.54 9.96 23.22
C ALA A 111 -8.91 11.31 23.82
N VAL A 112 -9.51 12.17 22.99
CA VAL A 112 -10.12 13.40 23.48
C VAL A 112 -11.60 13.08 23.54
N ASP A 113 -12.12 13.04 24.76
CA ASP A 113 -13.57 12.97 25.02
C ASP A 113 -14.28 11.74 24.44
N GLY A 114 -13.70 10.54 24.60
CA GLY A 114 -14.31 9.27 24.19
C GLY A 114 -14.24 8.94 22.69
N TYR A 115 -13.78 9.86 21.85
CA TYR A 115 -13.57 9.60 20.42
C TYR A 115 -12.18 9.01 20.13
N VAL A 116 -12.17 7.79 19.58
CA VAL A 116 -10.95 7.16 19.04
C VAL A 116 -10.76 7.63 17.59
N LYS A 117 -9.62 8.23 17.29
CA LYS A 117 -9.29 8.61 15.91
C LYS A 117 -8.98 7.35 15.08
N PRO A 118 -9.62 7.16 13.91
CA PRO A 118 -9.31 6.03 13.04
C PRO A 118 -7.86 6.13 12.53
N GLN A 119 -7.16 4.98 12.50
CA GLN A 119 -5.82 4.87 11.92
C GLN A 119 -5.89 4.17 10.57
N ILE A 120 -5.36 4.81 9.54
CA ILE A 120 -5.13 4.16 8.24
C ILE A 120 -3.91 3.24 8.41
N LYS A 121 -3.77 2.16 7.63
CA LYS A 121 -2.54 1.32 7.51
C LYS A 121 -2.39 0.79 6.09
N GLN A 122 -1.17 0.74 5.58
CA GLN A 122 -0.88 0.18 4.27
C GLN A 122 -0.63 -1.33 4.36
N VAL A 123 -1.32 -2.11 3.53
CA VAL A 123 -1.15 -3.58 3.44
C VAL A 123 -1.03 -4.01 1.99
N VAL A 124 -0.24 -5.05 1.72
CA VAL A 124 -0.18 -5.72 0.41
C VAL A 124 -0.85 -7.09 0.59
N PRO A 125 -2.02 -7.35 -0.02
CA PRO A 125 -2.84 -8.54 0.26
C PRO A 125 -2.11 -9.88 0.10
N GLU A 126 -1.20 -9.98 -0.87
CA GLU A 126 -0.45 -11.21 -1.15
C GLU A 126 0.60 -11.54 -0.08
N PHE A 127 0.99 -10.57 0.76
CA PHE A 127 2.03 -10.71 1.78
C PHE A 127 1.51 -10.73 3.22
N THR A 128 0.19 -10.70 3.40
CA THR A 128 -0.44 -10.83 4.72
C THR A 128 -0.82 -12.29 4.97
N THR A 129 0.13 -13.11 5.42
CA THR A 129 -0.16 -14.46 5.89
C THR A 129 -0.12 -14.47 7.42
N THR A 130 -1.27 -14.25 8.06
CA THR A 130 -1.70 -14.81 9.37
C THR A 130 -3.06 -14.22 9.77
N ASN A 131 -4.15 -14.81 9.28
CA ASN A 131 -5.21 -15.43 10.09
C ASN A 131 -6.23 -16.11 9.15
N PRO A 132 -6.51 -17.42 9.25
CA PRO A 132 -7.73 -17.97 8.70
C PRO A 132 -8.87 -17.62 9.68
N ASP A 133 -9.44 -16.43 9.56
CA ASP A 133 -10.78 -16.20 10.09
C ASP A 133 -11.79 -16.71 9.06
N PRO A 134 -12.59 -17.75 9.36
CA PRO A 134 -13.58 -18.26 8.43
C PRO A 134 -14.89 -17.46 8.60
N ALA A 135 -14.90 -16.15 8.34
CA ALA A 135 -16.15 -15.37 8.26
C ALA A 135 -15.92 -13.92 7.78
N ALA A 136 -15.43 -13.71 6.56
CA ALA A 136 -15.65 -12.43 5.90
C ALA A 136 -15.69 -12.64 4.39
N ASN A 137 -16.89 -12.94 3.87
CA ASN A 137 -17.18 -12.68 2.46
C ASN A 137 -16.87 -11.19 2.20
N PRO A 138 -15.94 -10.84 1.29
CA PRO A 138 -15.97 -9.52 0.73
C PRO A 138 -17.11 -9.53 -0.28
N THR A 139 -18.32 -9.17 0.15
CA THR A 139 -19.36 -8.76 -0.78
C THR A 139 -18.82 -7.54 -1.49
N TYR A 140 -18.25 -7.76 -2.67
CA TYR A 140 -17.97 -6.75 -3.67
C TYR A 140 -19.24 -5.91 -3.82
N MET A 141 -19.23 -4.68 -3.32
CA MET A 141 -20.30 -3.73 -3.63
C MET A 141 -20.14 -3.37 -5.11
N ASP A 142 -20.81 -4.18 -5.94
CA ASP A 142 -21.22 -3.79 -7.27
C ASP A 142 -22.00 -2.47 -7.11
N HIS A 143 -21.43 -1.38 -7.62
CA HIS A 143 -22.15 -0.12 -7.72
C HIS A 143 -23.27 -0.33 -8.74
N GLY A 144 -24.41 -0.78 -8.22
CA GLY A 144 -25.62 -1.03 -8.97
C GLY A 144 -25.99 0.17 -9.83
N ALA A 145 -26.30 -0.15 -11.08
CA ALA A 145 -26.88 0.76 -12.05
C ALA A 145 -28.05 1.55 -11.45
N SER A 146 -28.12 2.83 -11.82
CA SER A 146 -29.21 3.76 -11.51
C SER A 146 -30.59 3.12 -11.73
N PRO A 147 -31.57 3.31 -10.82
CA PRO A 147 -32.90 2.78 -11.03
C PRO A 147 -33.59 3.52 -12.18
N VAL A 148 -33.94 2.77 -13.22
CA VAL A 148 -34.86 3.18 -14.29
C VAL A 148 -36.23 3.44 -13.67
N VAL A 149 -36.75 4.66 -13.88
CA VAL A 149 -38.13 5.04 -13.52
C VAL A 149 -39.11 4.20 -14.36
N SER A 150 -39.70 3.19 -13.73
CA SER A 150 -40.78 2.38 -14.29
C SER A 150 -42.10 3.15 -14.24
N HIS A 151 -42.76 3.27 -15.39
CA HIS A 151 -44.10 3.87 -15.55
C HIS A 151 -45.16 3.08 -14.75
N PRO A 152 -46.22 3.73 -14.24
CA PRO A 152 -47.26 3.04 -13.47
C PRO A 152 -48.15 2.16 -14.37
N PRO A 153 -48.64 1.02 -13.85
CA PRO A 153 -49.48 0.12 -14.63
C PRO A 153 -50.93 0.61 -14.69
N ASN A 154 -51.48 0.44 -15.89
CA ASN A 154 -52.86 0.57 -16.30
C ASN A 154 -53.78 -0.31 -15.44
N TYR A 155 -54.65 0.29 -14.62
CA TYR A 155 -55.80 -0.41 -14.02
C TYR A 155 -57.04 -0.16 -14.89
N GLY A 156 -57.33 -1.13 -15.75
CA GLY A 156 -58.66 -1.32 -16.33
C GLY A 156 -59.14 -2.73 -15.99
N ILE A 157 -60.47 -2.92 -16.05
CA ILE A 157 -61.29 -4.14 -15.91
C ILE A 157 -62.10 -4.21 -14.60
N TYR A 158 -63.45 -4.17 -14.53
CA TYR A 158 -64.60 -3.89 -15.44
C TYR A 158 -65.92 -3.72 -14.56
N PRO A 159 -67.19 -3.77 -15.06
CA PRO A 159 -68.31 -2.79 -14.98
C PRO A 159 -69.39 -3.25 -13.93
N PRO A 160 -70.74 -3.01 -13.97
CA PRO A 160 -71.70 -2.18 -14.76
C PRO A 160 -72.55 -1.21 -13.88
N MET A 161 -73.32 -0.24 -14.42
CA MET A 161 -74.69 -0.29 -15.00
C MET A 161 -74.95 0.97 -15.82
#